data_AF-A0A7V8F4A8-F1
#
_entry.id   AF-A0A7V8F4A8-F1
#
_cell.length_a   1.000
_cell.length_b   1.000
_cell.length_c   1.000
_cell.angle_alpha   90.00
_cell.angle_beta   90.00
_cell.angle_gamma   90.00
#
_symmetry.space_group_name_H-M   'P 1'
#
loop_
_entity.id
_entity.type
_entity.pdbx_description
1 polymer ?
#
loop_
_entity_poly.entity_id
_entity_poly.type
_entity_poly.pdbx_seq_one_letter_code
_entity_poly.pdbx_strand_id
1 'polypeptide(L)'
;MKRAQQARNAARAYAEGNALSSINAARRVAAGLDVLRATDADKALLTPHYAKLPLSTLRDYQENNETAGALIDQGREPFLVNREALAFDMHPFIEVWDVEALPFMSGHSRHFKKPGTQVMTSTQRGDALLPLDALLVWR
;
A
#
# COMPACT_ATOMS: atom_id res chain seq x y z
N MET A 1 23.46 10.44 -36.62
CA MET A 1 23.41 9.90 -35.25
C MET A 1 22.61 10.75 -34.23
N LYS A 2 22.46 12.08 -34.38
CA LYS A 2 21.78 12.94 -33.37
C LYS A 2 20.27 12.70 -33.17
N ARG A 3 19.51 12.41 -34.24
CA ARG A 3 18.03 12.24 -34.18
C ARG A 3 17.58 11.00 -33.39
N ALA A 4 18.27 9.87 -33.55
CA ALA A 4 17.94 8.64 -32.83
C ALA A 4 18.18 8.78 -31.31
N GLN A 5 19.24 9.48 -30.91
CA GLN A 5 19.50 9.78 -29.50
C GLN A 5 18.46 10.75 -28.91
N GLN A 6 18.05 11.76 -29.68
CA GLN A 6 16.99 12.69 -29.28
C GLN A 6 15.64 11.99 -29.05
N ALA A 7 15.25 11.07 -29.95
CA ALA A 7 14.01 10.30 -29.82
C ALA A 7 14.03 9.39 -28.57
N ARG A 8 15.16 8.73 -28.29
CA ARG A 8 15.34 7.91 -27.08
C ARG A 8 15.24 8.74 -25.80
N ASN A 9 15.86 9.92 -25.77
CA ASN A 9 15.79 10.81 -24.62
C ASN A 9 14.36 11.34 -24.37
N ALA A 10 13.63 11.68 -25.44
CA ALA A 10 12.23 12.13 -25.34
C ALA A 10 11.29 11.01 -24.87
N ALA A 11 11.44 9.78 -25.40
CA ALA A 11 10.67 8.63 -24.95
C ALA A 11 10.93 8.31 -23.47
N ARG A 12 12.19 8.40 -23.03
CA ARG A 12 12.56 8.23 -21.62
C ARG A 12 11.92 9.30 -20.73
N ALA A 13 12.00 10.58 -21.11
CA ALA A 13 11.39 11.67 -20.35
C ALA A 13 9.86 11.55 -20.28
N TYR A 14 9.21 11.10 -21.35
CA TYR A 14 7.78 10.83 -21.38
C TYR A 14 7.40 9.67 -20.45
N ALA A 15 8.14 8.56 -20.51
CA ALA A 15 7.92 7.42 -19.63
C ALA A 15 8.15 7.77 -18.14
N GLU A 16 9.21 8.54 -17.84
CA GLU A 16 9.49 9.05 -16.49
C GLU A 16 8.38 10.00 -16.00
N GLY A 17 7.87 10.89 -16.87
CA GLY A 17 6.74 11.77 -16.55
C GLY A 17 5.45 11.00 -16.27
N ASN A 18 5.16 9.95 -17.04
CA ASN A 18 4.00 9.09 -16.81
C ASN A 18 4.12 8.31 -15.49
N ALA A 19 5.28 7.74 -15.21
CA ALA A 19 5.52 7.02 -13.94
C ALA A 19 5.32 7.95 -12.72
N LEU A 20 5.84 9.18 -12.75
CA LEU A 20 5.64 10.16 -11.68
C LEU A 20 4.17 10.54 -11.51
N SER A 21 3.42 10.66 -12.61
CA SER A 21 1.98 10.90 -12.58
C SER A 21 1.23 9.78 -11.84
N SER A 22 1.50 8.52 -12.20
CA SER A 22 0.89 7.35 -11.56
C SER A 22 1.20 7.27 -10.06
N ILE A 23 2.45 7.54 -9.67
CA ILE A 23 2.85 7.56 -8.26
C ILE A 23 2.12 8.66 -7.48
N ASN A 24 2.00 9.85 -8.05
CA ASN A 24 1.27 10.94 -7.40
C ASN A 24 -0.22 10.65 -7.31
N ALA A 25 -0.81 9.96 -8.29
CA ALA A 25 -2.18 9.45 -8.20
C ALA A 25 -2.31 8.46 -7.04
N ALA A 26 -1.42 7.46 -6.95
CA ALA A 26 -1.44 6.48 -5.88
C ALA A 26 -1.25 7.07 -4.47
N ARG A 27 -0.46 8.14 -4.35
CA ARG A 27 -0.34 8.91 -3.10
C ARG A 27 -1.64 9.61 -2.70
N ARG A 28 -2.38 10.15 -3.67
CA ARG A 28 -3.68 10.78 -3.41
C ARG A 28 -4.71 9.74 -2.96
N VAL A 29 -4.73 8.58 -3.61
CA VAL A 29 -5.58 7.45 -3.18
C VAL A 29 -5.22 7.06 -1.74
N ALA A 30 -3.93 6.79 -1.46
CA ALA A 30 -3.46 6.43 -0.13
C ALA A 30 -3.87 7.44 0.95
N ALA A 31 -3.76 8.74 0.67
CA ALA A 31 -4.17 9.79 1.60
C ALA A 31 -5.68 9.76 1.90
N GLY A 32 -6.51 9.39 0.92
CA GLY A 32 -7.96 9.25 1.10
C GLY A 32 -8.40 7.93 1.74
N LEU A 33 -7.52 6.92 1.84
CA LEU A 33 -7.85 5.65 2.48
C LEU A 33 -7.76 5.68 4.00
N ASP A 34 -6.97 6.59 4.59
CA ASP A 34 -6.73 6.72 6.05
C ASP A 34 -6.63 5.37 6.78
N VAL A 35 -5.70 4.52 6.33
CA VAL A 35 -5.61 3.13 6.81
C VAL A 35 -5.00 3.05 8.21
N LEU A 36 -5.46 2.06 9.00
CA LEU A 36 -4.83 1.71 10.27
C LEU A 36 -3.39 1.24 10.08
N ARG A 37 -2.55 1.53 11.07
CA ARG A 37 -1.14 1.18 11.14
C ARG A 37 -0.94 0.13 12.23
N ALA A 38 0.19 -0.56 12.25
CA ALA A 38 0.52 -1.58 13.25
C ALA A 38 0.95 -0.97 14.61
N THR A 39 0.31 0.12 15.04
CA THR A 39 0.53 0.76 16.34
C THR A 39 -0.42 0.21 17.39
N ASP A 40 -0.05 0.29 18.67
CA ASP A 40 -0.92 -0.20 19.76
C ASP A 40 -2.25 0.56 19.80
N ALA A 41 -2.24 1.86 19.50
CA ALA A 41 -3.45 2.68 19.43
C ALA A 41 -4.40 2.20 18.33
N ASP A 42 -3.87 1.94 17.13
CA ASP A 42 -4.70 1.49 16.00
C ASP A 42 -5.22 0.05 16.19
N LYS A 43 -4.41 -0.84 16.79
CA LYS A 43 -4.87 -2.17 17.18
C LYS A 43 -5.96 -2.11 18.25
N ALA A 44 -5.85 -1.18 19.20
CA ALA A 44 -6.86 -0.96 20.23
C ALA A 44 -8.19 -0.44 19.65
N LEU A 45 -8.17 0.35 18.56
CA LEU A 45 -9.39 0.74 17.85
C LEU A 45 -10.10 -0.45 17.20
N LEU A 46 -9.34 -1.43 16.68
CA LEU A 46 -9.89 -2.59 15.99
C LEU A 46 -10.48 -3.64 16.95
N THR A 47 -9.88 -3.79 18.12
CA THR A 47 -10.17 -4.87 19.09
C THR A 47 -11.67 -4.96 19.46
N PRO A 48 -12.39 -3.87 19.80
CA PRO A 48 -13.79 -3.96 20.21
C PRO A 48 -14.72 -4.58 19.16
N HIS A 49 -14.41 -4.38 17.88
CA HIS A 49 -15.27 -4.79 16.75
C HIS A 49 -14.79 -6.10 16.10
N TYR A 50 -13.48 -6.39 16.12
CA TYR A 50 -12.88 -7.44 15.30
C TYR A 50 -11.73 -8.22 15.98
N ALA A 51 -11.71 -8.34 17.32
CA ALA A 51 -10.64 -9.01 18.10
C ALA A 51 -10.24 -10.43 17.64
N LYS A 52 -11.11 -11.15 16.94
CA LYS A 52 -10.87 -12.55 16.53
C LYS A 52 -10.26 -12.68 15.13
N LEU A 53 -10.21 -11.59 14.36
CA LEU A 53 -9.68 -11.66 13.00
C LEU A 53 -8.14 -11.69 13.04
N PRO A 54 -7.49 -12.57 12.26
CA PRO A 54 -6.05 -12.56 12.13
C PRO A 54 -5.57 -11.21 11.60
N LEU A 55 -4.41 -10.78 12.08
CA LEU A 55 -3.78 -9.52 11.70
C LEU A 55 -2.38 -9.77 11.15
N SER A 56 -2.01 -9.03 10.12
CA SER A 56 -0.62 -8.91 9.66
C SER A 56 -0.36 -7.49 9.16
N THR A 57 0.83 -7.23 8.63
CA THR A 57 1.17 -5.97 7.98
C THR A 57 1.35 -6.13 6.47
N LEU A 58 1.34 -5.03 5.73
CA LEU A 58 1.74 -5.05 4.32
C LEU A 58 3.18 -5.55 4.15
N ARG A 59 4.07 -5.32 5.13
CA ARG A 59 5.40 -5.93 5.16
C ARG A 59 5.32 -7.45 5.21
N ASP A 60 4.53 -8.00 6.13
CA ASP A 60 4.38 -9.46 6.28
C ASP A 60 3.83 -10.08 4.99
N TYR A 61 2.88 -9.41 4.34
CA TYR A 61 2.36 -9.82 3.04
C TYR A 61 3.45 -9.80 1.96
N GLN A 62 4.16 -8.67 1.82
CA GLN A 62 5.21 -8.50 0.81
C GLN A 62 6.35 -9.52 0.97
N GLU A 63 6.75 -9.79 2.21
CA GLU A 63 7.83 -10.72 2.54
C GLU A 63 7.34 -12.19 2.57
N ASN A 64 6.05 -12.43 2.33
CA ASN A 64 5.38 -13.73 2.49
C ASN A 64 5.75 -14.40 3.83
N ASN A 65 5.73 -13.61 4.91
CA ASN A 65 6.04 -14.07 6.26
C ASN A 65 5.07 -15.22 6.65
N GLU A 66 5.51 -16.13 7.53
CA GLU A 66 4.79 -17.35 7.94
C GLU A 66 3.30 -17.10 8.22
N THR A 67 2.97 -16.01 8.93
CA THR A 67 1.59 -15.63 9.21
C THR A 67 0.79 -15.28 7.95
N ALA A 68 1.31 -14.39 7.11
CA ALA A 68 0.60 -13.94 5.90
C ALA A 68 0.52 -15.07 4.87
N GLY A 69 1.61 -15.81 4.66
CA GLY A 69 1.65 -16.96 3.76
C GLY A 69 0.65 -18.04 4.16
N ALA A 70 0.59 -18.40 5.45
CA ALA A 70 -0.38 -19.38 5.93
C ALA A 70 -1.84 -18.94 5.75
N LEU A 71 -2.13 -17.63 5.82
CA LEU A 71 -3.48 -17.09 5.62
C LEU A 71 -3.86 -17.10 4.12
N ILE A 72 -2.90 -16.80 3.24
CA ILE A 72 -3.05 -16.93 1.79
C ILE A 72 -3.29 -18.40 1.41
N ASP A 73 -2.51 -19.34 1.95
CA ASP A 73 -2.67 -20.78 1.69
C ASP A 73 -4.02 -21.31 2.18
N GLN A 74 -4.61 -20.70 3.20
CA GLN A 74 -5.96 -20.98 3.68
C GLN A 74 -7.08 -20.38 2.80
N GLY A 75 -6.73 -19.60 1.77
CA GLY A 75 -7.67 -18.89 0.92
C GLY A 75 -8.38 -17.73 1.62
N ARG A 76 -7.75 -17.12 2.64
CA ARG A 76 -8.30 -15.94 3.32
C ARG A 76 -7.98 -14.67 2.56
N GLU A 77 -8.92 -13.75 2.59
CA GLU A 77 -8.81 -12.50 1.83
C GLU A 77 -8.27 -11.36 2.72
N PRO A 78 -7.26 -10.59 2.25
CA PRO A 78 -6.70 -9.46 2.99
C PRO A 78 -7.53 -8.19 2.80
N PHE A 79 -7.76 -7.46 3.90
CA PHE A 79 -8.44 -6.18 3.91
C PHE A 79 -7.61 -5.12 4.66
N LEU A 80 -7.56 -3.91 4.11
CA LEU A 80 -7.18 -2.72 4.86
C LEU A 80 -8.39 -2.22 5.66
N VAL A 81 -8.12 -1.45 6.71
CA VAL A 81 -9.16 -0.86 7.57
C VAL A 81 -9.04 0.65 7.53
N ASN A 82 -10.09 1.33 7.05
CA ASN A 82 -10.21 2.78 7.13
C ASN A 82 -10.50 3.20 8.58
N ARG A 83 -9.61 4.03 9.15
CA ARG A 83 -9.66 4.49 10.54
C ARG A 83 -10.94 5.27 10.83
N GLU A 84 -11.28 6.23 9.98
CA GLU A 84 -12.44 7.10 10.16
C GLU A 84 -13.75 6.30 10.17
N ALA A 85 -13.95 5.43 9.20
CA ALA A 85 -15.12 4.55 9.10
C ALA A 85 -15.21 3.63 10.33
N LEU A 86 -14.09 3.09 10.81
CA LEU A 86 -14.08 2.29 12.04
C LEU A 86 -14.49 3.12 13.27
N ALA A 87 -13.97 4.35 13.39
CA ALA A 87 -14.29 5.24 14.51
C ALA A 87 -15.77 5.66 14.55
N PHE A 88 -16.44 5.67 13.39
CA PHE A 88 -17.87 5.96 13.26
C PHE A 88 -18.77 4.70 13.19
N ASP A 89 -18.24 3.51 13.52
CA ASP A 89 -18.96 2.22 13.46
C ASP A 89 -19.61 1.93 12.10
N MET A 90 -18.96 2.37 11.02
CA MET A 90 -19.33 2.11 9.64
C MET A 90 -18.55 0.91 9.08
N HIS A 91 -18.91 0.46 7.87
CA HIS A 91 -18.17 -0.60 7.17
C HIS A 91 -16.74 -0.12 6.78
N PRO A 92 -15.68 -0.60 7.45
CA PRO A 92 -14.36 0.03 7.35
C PRO A 92 -13.41 -0.72 6.40
N PHE A 93 -13.83 -1.87 5.87
CA PHE A 93 -12.97 -2.75 5.11
C PHE A 93 -12.77 -2.27 3.68
N ILE A 94 -11.51 -2.32 3.24
CA ILE A 94 -11.09 -2.04 1.88
C ILE A 94 -10.40 -3.28 1.37
N GLU A 95 -10.99 -3.93 0.36
CA GLU A 95 -10.40 -5.09 -0.31
C GLU A 95 -9.02 -4.76 -0.87
N VAL A 96 -8.07 -5.68 -0.64
CA VAL A 96 -6.75 -5.67 -1.25
C VAL A 96 -6.71 -6.79 -2.29
N TRP A 97 -6.44 -6.44 -3.54
CA TRP A 97 -6.39 -7.40 -4.64
C TRP A 97 -4.96 -7.86 -4.93
N ASP A 98 -3.99 -6.96 -4.78
CA ASP A 98 -2.58 -7.29 -4.95
C ASP A 98 -1.69 -6.32 -4.16
N VAL A 99 -0.48 -6.77 -3.81
CA VAL A 99 0.56 -5.95 -3.18
C VAL A 99 1.82 -6.08 -4.02
N GLU A 100 2.03 -5.10 -4.89
CA GLU A 100 3.24 -5.07 -5.70
C GLU A 100 4.43 -4.63 -4.86
N ALA A 101 5.45 -5.48 -4.83
CA ALA A 101 6.77 -5.16 -4.32
C ALA A 101 7.50 -4.23 -5.32
N LEU A 102 7.03 -2.99 -5.47
CA LEU A 102 7.82 -1.95 -6.11
C LEU A 102 8.75 -1.36 -5.04
N PRO A 103 10.07 -1.65 -5.05
CA PRO A 103 11.03 -0.88 -4.26
C PRO A 103 11.08 0.53 -4.84
N PHE A 104 10.20 1.41 -4.35
CA PHE A 104 10.17 2.77 -4.84
C PHE A 104 11.34 3.56 -4.21
N MET A 105 12.31 3.92 -5.05
CA MET A 105 13.20 5.04 -4.82
C MET A 105 12.54 6.27 -5.44
N SER A 106 11.99 7.17 -4.63
CA SER A 106 11.72 8.52 -5.14
C SER A 106 13.03 9.14 -5.62
N GLY A 107 13.00 9.88 -6.72
CA GLY A 107 14.11 10.72 -7.15
C GLY A 107 13.77 12.20 -6.94
N HIS A 108 14.76 12.97 -6.47
CA HIS A 108 14.92 14.45 -6.48
C HIS A 108 14.68 15.28 -5.21
N SER A 109 14.57 14.72 -4.00
CA SER A 109 14.71 15.54 -2.77
C SER A 109 15.80 15.02 -1.86
N ARG A 110 16.69 15.91 -1.40
CA ARG A 110 17.79 15.66 -0.43
C ARG A 110 17.33 15.12 0.94
N HIS A 111 16.04 14.80 1.09
CA HIS A 111 15.42 14.32 2.32
C HIS A 111 14.62 13.04 2.02
N PHE A 112 15.34 11.96 1.73
CA PHE A 112 14.72 10.66 1.50
C PHE A 112 14.39 9.97 2.82
N LYS A 113 13.12 9.59 3.00
CA LYS A 113 12.77 8.41 3.80
C LYS A 113 13.28 7.19 3.01
N LYS A 114 13.88 6.25 3.73
CA LYS A 114 14.62 5.10 3.20
C LYS A 114 13.88 4.38 2.05
N PRO A 115 14.59 3.86 1.03
CA PRO A 115 14.02 2.93 0.05
C PRO A 115 13.37 1.76 0.82
N GLY A 116 12.13 1.42 0.49
CA GLY A 116 11.39 0.35 1.19
C GLY A 116 10.65 0.82 2.46
N THR A 117 10.00 1.99 2.42
CA THR A 117 9.07 2.43 3.49
C THR A 117 7.60 2.32 3.09
N GLN A 118 7.32 2.17 1.79
CA GLN A 118 5.97 2.06 1.23
C GLN A 118 5.98 1.03 0.10
N VAL A 119 4.82 0.45 -0.18
CA VAL A 119 4.53 -0.49 -1.25
C VAL A 119 3.34 -0.02 -2.06
N MET A 120 3.25 -0.44 -3.32
CA MET A 120 2.05 -0.23 -4.10
C MET A 120 1.05 -1.33 -3.74
N THR A 121 -0.17 -0.94 -3.42
CA THR A 121 -1.23 -1.86 -3.04
C THR A 121 -2.44 -1.59 -3.92
N SER A 122 -2.86 -2.60 -4.68
CA SER A 122 -4.05 -2.53 -5.50
C SER A 122 -5.28 -2.80 -4.63
N THR A 123 -6.24 -1.89 -4.69
CA THR A 123 -7.46 -1.93 -3.85
C THR A 123 -8.70 -1.71 -4.69
N GLN A 124 -9.87 -2.00 -4.14
CA GLN A 124 -11.16 -1.62 -4.76
C GLN A 124 -11.32 -0.12 -5.06
N ARG A 125 -10.50 0.75 -4.47
CA ARG A 125 -10.49 2.20 -4.69
C ARG A 125 -9.37 2.67 -5.63
N GLY A 126 -8.67 1.74 -6.28
CA GLY A 126 -7.51 1.98 -7.12
C GLY A 126 -6.19 1.74 -6.39
N ASP A 127 -5.09 1.91 -7.12
CA ASP A 127 -3.75 1.68 -6.60
C ASP A 127 -3.37 2.75 -5.58
N ALA A 128 -2.86 2.31 -4.43
CA ALA A 128 -2.50 3.16 -3.31
C ALA A 128 -1.04 2.93 -2.91
N LEU A 129 -0.29 4.02 -2.74
CA LEU A 129 1.08 3.94 -2.22
C LEU A 129 1.04 3.95 -0.68
N LEU A 130 1.01 2.75 -0.09
CA LEU A 130 0.78 2.57 1.33
C LEU A 130 2.06 2.23 2.10
N PRO A 131 2.20 2.73 3.33
CA PRO A 131 3.31 2.38 4.21
C PRO A 131 3.31 0.91 4.64
N LEU A 132 4.50 0.33 4.79
CA LEU A 132 4.70 -1.10 5.08
C LEU A 132 4.06 -1.60 6.38
N ASP A 133 3.98 -0.74 7.38
CA ASP A 133 3.33 -1.00 8.67
C ASP A 133 1.81 -0.77 8.63
N ALA A 134 1.18 -0.61 7.45
CA ALA A 134 -0.28 -0.63 7.36
C ALA A 134 -0.81 -2.01 7.76
N LEU A 135 -1.89 -2.01 8.54
CA LEU A 135 -2.48 -3.22 9.11
C LEU A 135 -3.39 -3.91 8.08
N LEU A 136 -3.20 -5.21 7.91
CA LEU A 136 -4.11 -6.09 7.19
C LEU A 136 -4.93 -6.91 8.18
N VAL A 137 -6.21 -7.03 7.88
CA VAL A 137 -7.16 -7.91 8.55
C VAL A 137 -7.58 -8.99 7.57
N TRP A 138 -7.60 -10.24 8.04
CA TRP A 138 -7.88 -11.39 7.18
C TRP A 138 -9.25 -11.96 7.51
N ARG A 139 -10.09 -12.18 6.49
CA ARG A 139 -11.42 -12.77 6.64
C ARG A 139 -11.48 -14.15 6.01
#